data_AF-A4YHL0-F1
#
_entry.id   AF-A4YHL0-F1
#
_cell.length_a   1.000
_cell.length_b   1.000
_cell.length_c   1.000
_cell.angle_alpha   90.00
_cell.angle_beta   90.00
_cell.angle_gamma   90.00
#
_symmetry.space_group_name_H-M   'P 1'
#
loop_
_entity.id
_entity.type
_entity.pdbx_description
1 polymer ?
#
loop_
_entity_poly.entity_id
_entity_poly.type
_entity_poly.pdbx_seq_one_letter_code
_entity_poly.pdbx_strand_id
1 'polypeptide(L)'
;MLDGIRDAVRKFLGGNTSYEVAVEEFIKDIQKALISSDVQVKLVFSLTNKIKERLKKETPPSNLERREWFIKIVYDELSALFGGDKEPEVNPKSIPWVIMLVGVQGTGKTTTAGKLAYFYKKRGYKVALVGADVYRPAALEQLQQIGKQINVPVYGEPGSQDAVGIAKRGVEKFLSERYELVIVDTAGRHGYGEEVKLLEEMKDIYEKIKPNEVILVIDASLGQKAYDLAKRFHEASNVGSIIITKMDGTAKGGGALSAVAATGAPIKFIGVGEKIDELEVFNPRRFVARILGMGDLEAIIEKMKAMEDYEGIQKKMGEVMTGKSKLTLRDMYKQIVAVRKMGPLSKILQLIPGMNMMGDIPEDQVKVGEQKMQRWLSIMNSMTYQELDNPSIIDKQRMRRIAMGSGTEVEEVRELIEHFNTVQRTLKMLKRRKKDVEKLFGQMGG
;
A
#
# COMPACT_ATOMS: atom_id res chain seq x y z
N MET A 1 11.20 3.22 17.37
CA MET A 1 9.76 2.98 17.64
C MET A 1 9.48 1.54 17.99
N LEU A 2 9.99 0.55 17.22
CA LEU A 2 9.53 -0.84 17.30
C LEU A 2 10.66 -1.89 17.30
N ASP A 3 11.86 -1.51 17.74
CA ASP A 3 13.00 -2.44 17.92
C ASP A 3 12.61 -3.62 18.82
N GLY A 4 11.75 -3.39 19.82
CA GLY A 4 11.21 -4.47 20.67
C GLY A 4 10.38 -5.51 19.92
N ILE A 5 9.66 -5.14 18.85
CA ILE A 5 8.96 -6.13 18.00
C ILE A 5 9.98 -6.93 17.20
N ARG A 6 10.97 -6.26 16.62
CA ARG A 6 12.05 -6.90 15.88
C ARG A 6 12.81 -7.92 16.76
N ASP A 7 13.11 -7.54 17.99
CA ASP A 7 13.76 -8.42 18.97
C ASP A 7 12.87 -9.61 19.35
N ALA A 8 11.56 -9.39 19.51
CA ALA A 8 10.61 -10.47 19.73
C ALA A 8 10.62 -11.47 18.57
N VAL A 9 10.62 -10.99 17.31
CA VAL A 9 10.66 -11.85 16.11
C VAL A 9 11.95 -12.66 16.06
N ARG A 10 13.10 -12.02 16.30
CA ARG A 10 14.39 -12.69 16.34
C ARG A 10 14.42 -13.79 17.41
N LYS A 11 13.95 -13.48 18.62
CA LYS A 11 13.89 -14.43 19.74
C LYS A 11 12.96 -15.60 19.42
N PHE A 12 11.83 -15.36 18.78
CA PHE A 12 10.86 -16.38 18.43
C PHE A 12 11.35 -17.33 17.34
N LEU A 13 11.97 -16.80 16.28
CA LEU A 13 12.48 -17.63 15.18
C LEU A 13 13.71 -18.43 15.61
N GLY A 14 14.65 -17.82 16.34
CA GLY A 14 15.92 -18.46 16.74
C GLY A 14 15.91 -19.23 18.07
N GLY A 15 14.83 -19.17 18.86
CA GLY A 15 14.80 -19.77 20.19
C GLY A 15 14.63 -21.29 20.19
N ASN A 16 15.22 -22.00 21.16
CA ASN A 16 15.06 -23.45 21.33
C ASN A 16 13.88 -23.83 22.24
N THR A 17 13.14 -22.85 22.76
CA THR A 17 11.98 -23.08 23.62
C THR A 17 10.86 -23.80 22.85
N SER A 18 10.03 -24.55 23.57
CA SER A 18 8.83 -25.16 22.99
C SER A 18 7.97 -24.11 22.28
N TYR A 19 7.31 -24.52 21.21
CA TYR A 19 6.54 -23.62 20.35
C TYR A 19 5.46 -22.85 21.13
N GLU A 20 4.73 -23.53 21.99
CA GLU A 20 3.64 -22.95 22.78
C GLU A 20 4.14 -21.86 23.73
N VAL A 21 5.28 -22.10 24.39
CA VAL A 21 5.91 -21.11 25.28
C VAL A 21 6.46 -19.93 24.47
N ALA A 22 7.12 -20.20 23.35
CA ALA A 22 7.65 -19.16 22.46
C ALA A 22 6.53 -18.24 21.94
N VAL A 23 5.36 -18.79 21.58
CA VAL A 23 4.20 -18.01 21.13
C VAL A 23 3.69 -17.09 22.26
N GLU A 24 3.53 -17.61 23.49
CA GLU A 24 3.05 -16.79 24.61
C GLU A 24 4.04 -15.70 25.01
N GLU A 25 5.35 -15.98 24.98
CA GLU A 25 6.39 -14.97 25.20
C GLU A 25 6.36 -13.88 24.12
N PHE A 26 6.30 -14.28 22.86
CA PHE A 26 6.24 -13.34 21.74
C PHE A 26 5.01 -12.44 21.82
N ILE A 27 3.84 -12.99 22.16
CA ILE A 27 2.62 -12.20 22.34
C ILE A 27 2.80 -11.17 23.45
N LYS A 28 3.39 -11.55 24.60
CA LYS A 28 3.69 -10.61 25.69
C LYS A 28 4.64 -9.50 25.25
N ASP A 29 5.68 -9.83 24.49
CA ASP A 29 6.67 -8.87 24.02
C ASP A 29 6.06 -7.89 22.99
N ILE A 30 5.21 -8.39 22.08
CA ILE A 30 4.42 -7.52 21.19
C ILE A 30 3.49 -6.58 21.98
N GLN A 31 2.77 -7.10 22.98
CA GLN A 31 1.87 -6.27 23.79
C GLN A 31 2.65 -5.13 24.47
N LYS A 32 3.77 -5.46 25.11
CA LYS A 32 4.64 -4.47 25.75
C LYS A 32 5.14 -3.43 24.75
N ALA A 33 5.62 -3.87 23.58
CA ALA A 33 6.16 -2.95 22.57
C ALA A 33 5.09 -1.99 22.06
N LEU A 34 3.90 -2.49 21.70
CA LEU A 34 2.81 -1.65 21.18
C LEU A 34 2.27 -0.68 22.25
N ILE A 35 2.07 -1.15 23.48
CA ILE A 35 1.63 -0.28 24.59
C ILE A 35 2.69 0.80 24.88
N SER A 36 3.98 0.43 24.87
CA SER A 36 5.08 1.40 25.05
C SER A 36 5.15 2.43 23.92
N SER A 37 4.69 2.07 22.72
CA SER A 37 4.52 2.98 21.58
C SER A 37 3.21 3.78 21.61
N ASP A 38 2.53 3.82 22.76
CA ASP A 38 1.26 4.52 22.98
C ASP A 38 0.11 3.98 22.09
N VAL A 39 0.11 2.69 21.73
CA VAL A 39 -1.06 2.06 21.08
C VAL A 39 -2.14 1.79 22.13
N GLN A 40 -3.40 2.08 21.80
CA GLN A 40 -4.52 1.89 22.72
C GLN A 40 -4.61 0.44 23.19
N VAL A 41 -4.64 0.25 24.51
CA VAL A 41 -4.63 -1.08 25.16
C VAL A 41 -5.73 -2.01 24.63
N LYS A 42 -6.94 -1.49 24.38
CA LYS A 42 -8.05 -2.26 23.79
C LYS A 42 -7.72 -2.79 22.38
N LEU A 43 -7.07 -1.99 21.54
CA LEU A 43 -6.61 -2.40 20.22
C LEU A 43 -5.52 -3.47 20.32
N VAL A 44 -4.59 -3.31 21.26
CA VAL A 44 -3.52 -4.29 21.51
C VAL A 44 -4.09 -5.64 21.94
N PHE A 45 -5.03 -5.66 22.90
CA PHE A 45 -5.66 -6.91 23.31
C PHE A 45 -6.48 -7.55 22.17
N SER A 46 -7.25 -6.74 21.44
CA SER A 46 -8.01 -7.19 20.27
C SER A 46 -7.10 -7.85 19.22
N LEU A 47 -5.97 -7.22 18.89
CA LEU A 47 -4.94 -7.76 18.01
C LEU A 47 -4.46 -9.13 18.50
N THR A 48 -4.02 -9.22 19.75
CA THR A 48 -3.45 -10.48 20.26
C THR A 48 -4.45 -11.60 20.39
N ASN A 49 -5.72 -11.28 20.69
CA ASN A 49 -6.79 -12.27 20.71
C ASN A 49 -7.06 -12.83 19.30
N LYS A 50 -7.09 -11.97 18.27
CA LYS A 50 -7.22 -12.41 16.88
C LYS A 50 -6.08 -13.32 16.45
N ILE A 51 -4.84 -12.99 16.81
CA ILE A 51 -3.67 -13.85 16.54
C ILE A 51 -3.86 -15.23 17.17
N LYS A 52 -4.24 -15.29 18.46
CA LYS A 52 -4.48 -16.55 19.17
C LYS A 52 -5.63 -17.37 18.57
N GLU A 53 -6.71 -16.72 18.15
CA GLU A 53 -7.84 -17.39 17.50
C GLU A 53 -7.45 -17.96 16.14
N ARG A 54 -6.74 -17.20 15.32
CA ARG A 54 -6.27 -17.64 14.00
C ARG A 54 -5.33 -18.82 14.14
N LEU A 55 -4.41 -18.81 15.10
CA LEU A 55 -3.54 -19.97 15.36
C LEU A 55 -4.27 -21.26 15.72
N LYS A 56 -5.45 -21.18 16.33
CA LYS A 56 -6.27 -22.35 16.67
C LYS A 56 -7.06 -22.88 15.47
N LYS A 57 -7.41 -21.99 14.53
CA LYS A 57 -8.28 -22.29 13.38
C LYS A 57 -7.49 -22.62 12.11
N GLU A 58 -6.32 -22.00 11.94
CA GLU A 58 -5.52 -22.06 10.72
C GLU A 58 -4.31 -22.98 10.93
N THR A 59 -4.20 -24.00 10.09
CA THR A 59 -3.01 -24.84 10.01
C THR A 59 -1.99 -24.25 9.02
N PRO A 60 -0.69 -24.37 9.31
CA PRO A 60 0.34 -23.90 8.38
C PRO A 60 0.22 -24.64 7.04
N PRO A 61 0.36 -23.93 5.91
CA PRO A 61 0.59 -24.53 4.60
C PRO A 61 1.82 -25.46 4.63
N SER A 62 1.84 -26.51 3.82
CA SER A 62 2.92 -27.53 3.85
C SER A 62 4.33 -27.00 3.55
N ASN A 63 4.43 -25.82 2.93
CA ASN A 63 5.68 -25.17 2.56
C ASN A 63 6.18 -24.13 3.59
N LEU A 64 5.41 -23.86 4.64
CA LEU A 64 5.79 -22.95 5.71
C LEU A 64 5.94 -23.70 7.02
N GLU A 65 7.03 -23.43 7.72
CA GLU A 65 7.19 -23.95 9.06
C GLU A 65 6.15 -23.32 9.99
N ARG A 66 5.77 -24.05 11.04
CA ARG A 66 4.78 -23.58 12.03
C ARG A 66 5.14 -22.22 12.64
N ARG A 67 6.43 -21.92 12.78
CA ARG A 67 6.94 -20.63 13.25
C ARG A 67 6.83 -19.53 12.19
N GLU A 68 7.19 -19.80 10.93
CA GLU A 68 6.99 -18.85 9.82
C GLU A 68 5.51 -18.51 9.65
N TRP A 69 4.63 -19.50 9.77
CA TRP A 69 3.18 -19.30 9.73
C TRP A 69 2.65 -18.42 10.86
N PHE A 70 3.18 -18.57 12.07
CA PHE A 70 2.83 -17.66 13.16
C PHE A 70 3.21 -16.21 12.85
N ILE A 71 4.43 -16.00 12.33
CA ILE A 71 4.88 -14.68 11.90
C ILE A 71 4.00 -14.12 10.78
N LYS A 72 3.48 -14.98 9.89
CA LYS A 72 2.48 -14.62 8.87
C LYS A 72 1.25 -13.99 9.50
N ILE A 73 0.65 -14.70 10.45
CA ILE A 73 -0.56 -14.26 11.15
C ILE A 73 -0.29 -12.94 11.86
N VAL A 74 0.85 -12.82 12.54
CA VAL A 74 1.26 -11.59 13.21
C VAL A 74 1.39 -10.43 12.23
N TYR A 75 2.05 -10.66 11.09
CA TYR A 75 2.21 -9.66 10.03
C TYR A 75 0.86 -9.19 9.47
N ASP A 76 -0.05 -10.12 9.20
CA ASP A 76 -1.40 -9.81 8.69
C ASP A 76 -2.18 -8.96 9.70
N GLU A 77 -2.20 -9.39 10.97
CA GLU A 77 -2.99 -8.73 12.02
C GLU A 77 -2.40 -7.36 12.39
N LEU A 78 -1.06 -7.21 12.41
CA LEU A 78 -0.41 -5.91 12.57
C LEU A 78 -0.69 -4.99 11.37
N SER A 79 -0.66 -5.53 10.14
CA SER A 79 -0.98 -4.75 8.95
C SER A 79 -2.43 -4.26 9.01
N ALA A 80 -3.36 -5.12 9.44
CA ALA A 80 -4.76 -4.77 9.65
C ALA A 80 -4.93 -3.66 10.70
N LEU A 81 -4.20 -3.72 11.82
CA LEU A 81 -4.20 -2.68 12.86
C LEU A 81 -3.82 -1.30 12.29
N PHE A 82 -2.89 -1.24 11.35
CA PHE A 82 -2.40 0.01 10.76
C PHE A 82 -3.13 0.43 9.48
N GLY A 83 -4.24 -0.22 9.11
CA GLY A 83 -5.10 0.18 7.98
C GLY A 83 -5.25 -0.84 6.86
N GLY A 84 -4.65 -2.03 6.99
CA GLY A 84 -4.79 -3.13 6.05
C GLY A 84 -3.90 -3.02 4.81
N ASP A 85 -4.42 -3.40 3.65
CA ASP A 85 -3.65 -3.46 2.38
C ASP A 85 -4.05 -2.38 1.37
N LYS A 86 -4.53 -1.23 1.85
CA LYS A 86 -4.91 -0.14 0.95
C LYS A 86 -3.68 0.70 0.64
N GLU A 87 -3.19 0.61 -0.60
CA GLU A 87 -2.31 1.65 -1.14
C GLU A 87 -3.17 2.89 -1.44
N PRO A 88 -2.86 4.05 -0.84
CA PRO A 88 -3.60 5.26 -1.12
C PRO A 88 -3.35 5.74 -2.55
N GLU A 89 -4.41 6.22 -3.23
CA GLU A 89 -4.25 6.94 -4.50
C GLU A 89 -3.60 8.30 -4.24
N VAL A 90 -2.41 8.48 -4.81
CA VAL A 90 -1.61 9.71 -4.65
C VAL A 90 -1.61 10.58 -5.89
N ASN A 91 -2.00 10.06 -7.06
CA ASN A 91 -2.05 10.87 -8.26
C ASN A 91 -3.28 11.79 -8.25
N PRO A 92 -3.13 13.04 -8.72
CA PRO A 92 -4.27 13.93 -8.94
C PRO A 92 -5.31 13.29 -9.85
N LYS A 93 -6.61 13.44 -9.51
CA LYS A 93 -7.71 12.92 -10.34
C LYS A 93 -8.08 13.86 -11.49
N SER A 94 -7.69 15.12 -11.39
CA SER A 94 -7.88 16.16 -12.40
C SER A 94 -6.71 17.14 -12.35
N ILE A 95 -6.56 17.93 -13.41
CA ILE A 95 -5.63 19.05 -13.46
C ILE A 95 -6.45 20.30 -13.85
N PRO A 96 -6.32 21.43 -13.14
CA PRO A 96 -5.45 21.62 -11.98
C PRO A 96 -5.94 20.89 -10.72
N TRP A 97 -5.04 20.67 -9.76
CA TRP A 97 -5.31 20.04 -8.47
C TRP A 97 -4.82 20.92 -7.33
N VAL A 98 -5.75 21.42 -6.53
CA VAL A 98 -5.47 22.28 -5.39
C VAL A 98 -5.54 21.45 -4.10
N ILE A 99 -4.46 21.45 -3.34
CA ILE A 99 -4.33 20.76 -2.06
C ILE A 99 -4.28 21.80 -0.96
N MET A 100 -5.11 21.65 0.07
CA MET A 100 -5.08 22.51 1.26
C MET A 100 -4.56 21.71 2.45
N LEU A 101 -3.43 22.14 3.04
CA LEU A 101 -2.87 21.53 4.24
C LEU A 101 -3.42 22.20 5.48
N VAL A 102 -3.90 21.40 6.42
CA VAL A 102 -4.54 21.85 7.66
C VAL A 102 -3.99 21.05 8.83
N GLY A 103 -4.12 21.56 10.06
CA GLY A 103 -3.67 20.83 11.25
C GLY A 103 -3.09 21.74 12.31
N VAL A 104 -2.85 21.15 13.48
CA VAL A 104 -2.40 21.87 14.68
C VAL A 104 -1.04 22.57 14.45
N GLN A 105 -0.78 23.64 15.19
CA GLN A 105 0.51 24.33 15.15
C GLN A 105 1.66 23.38 15.54
N GLY A 106 2.81 23.51 14.87
CA GLY A 106 3.99 22.68 15.19
C GLY A 106 3.97 21.26 14.65
N THR A 107 2.92 20.84 13.93
CA THR A 107 2.85 19.48 13.33
C THR A 107 3.70 19.30 12.07
N GLY A 108 4.41 20.35 11.63
CA GLY A 108 5.29 20.30 10.46
C GLY A 108 4.60 20.60 9.12
N LYS A 109 3.43 21.26 9.11
CA LYS A 109 2.70 21.63 7.87
C LYS A 109 3.55 22.30 6.80
N THR A 110 4.27 23.36 7.13
CA THR A 110 5.14 24.09 6.19
C THR A 110 6.22 23.20 5.58
N THR A 111 6.86 22.36 6.40
CA THR A 111 7.82 21.37 5.92
C THR A 111 7.15 20.33 5.03
N THR A 112 5.97 19.83 5.42
CA THR A 112 5.17 18.87 4.64
C THR A 112 4.73 19.47 3.30
N ALA A 113 4.39 20.76 3.24
CA ALA A 113 4.05 21.46 1.99
C ALA A 113 5.21 21.38 0.99
N GLY A 114 6.41 21.70 1.46
CA GLY A 114 7.63 21.58 0.66
C GLY A 114 7.93 20.14 0.22
N LYS A 115 7.83 19.18 1.13
CA LYS A 115 8.03 17.75 0.82
C LYS A 115 7.03 17.23 -0.21
N LEU A 116 5.76 17.61 -0.06
CA LEU A 116 4.70 17.23 -0.98
C LEU A 116 4.90 17.87 -2.37
N ALA A 117 5.30 19.15 -2.40
CA ALA A 117 5.64 19.83 -3.65
C ALA A 117 6.82 19.15 -4.36
N TYR A 118 7.85 18.77 -3.61
CA TYR A 118 9.00 18.04 -4.14
C TYR A 118 8.61 16.65 -4.67
N PHE A 119 7.76 15.92 -3.93
CA PHE A 119 7.23 14.62 -4.35
C PHE A 119 6.49 14.69 -5.69
N TYR A 120 5.57 15.65 -5.86
CA TYR A 120 4.83 15.81 -7.11
C TYR A 120 5.70 16.37 -8.25
N LYS A 121 6.62 17.31 -7.95
CA LYS A 121 7.58 17.81 -8.93
C LYS A 121 8.44 16.69 -9.52
N LYS A 122 8.92 15.76 -8.67
CA LYS A 122 9.67 14.58 -9.13
C LYS A 122 8.87 13.67 -10.06
N ARG A 123 7.53 13.71 -9.97
CA ARG A 123 6.61 12.99 -10.87
C ARG A 123 6.28 13.76 -12.15
N GLY A 124 6.89 14.92 -12.37
CA GLY A 124 6.76 15.70 -13.60
C GLY A 124 5.68 16.80 -13.55
N TYR A 125 4.98 16.96 -12.43
CA TYR A 125 3.95 18.01 -12.31
C TYR A 125 4.56 19.40 -12.15
N LYS A 126 3.91 20.40 -12.75
CA LYS A 126 4.22 21.82 -12.53
C LYS A 126 3.55 22.29 -11.23
N VAL A 127 4.30 22.26 -10.12
CA VAL A 127 3.79 22.55 -8.76
C VAL A 127 4.09 23.98 -8.31
N ALA A 128 3.19 24.58 -7.54
CA ALA A 128 3.37 25.83 -6.83
C ALA A 128 2.91 25.75 -5.36
N LEU A 129 3.44 26.64 -4.51
CA LEU A 129 3.14 26.72 -3.08
C LEU A 129 2.47 28.05 -2.75
N VAL A 130 1.51 28.05 -1.84
CA VAL A 130 0.87 29.26 -1.29
C VAL A 130 1.02 29.25 0.23
N GLY A 131 1.68 30.27 0.77
CA GLY A 131 1.82 30.47 2.22
C GLY A 131 0.68 31.32 2.76
N ALA A 132 -0.29 30.66 3.41
CA ALA A 132 -1.42 31.29 4.10
C ALA A 132 -1.32 31.16 5.64
N ASP A 133 -0.16 30.75 6.18
CA ASP A 133 0.16 30.84 7.61
C ASP A 133 0.59 32.28 7.97
N VAL A 134 -0.39 33.12 8.31
CA VAL A 134 -0.20 34.53 8.67
C VAL A 134 0.10 34.76 10.15
N TYR A 135 -0.08 33.74 11.00
CA TYR A 135 0.04 33.86 12.45
C TYR A 135 1.42 33.44 12.95
N ARG A 136 2.08 32.49 12.28
CA ARG A 136 3.39 32.00 12.71
C ARG A 136 4.51 32.92 12.21
N PRO A 137 5.36 33.46 13.11
CA PRO A 137 6.50 34.28 12.69
C PRO A 137 7.43 33.51 11.76
N ALA A 138 7.94 34.20 10.73
CA ALA A 138 8.86 33.65 9.73
C ALA A 138 8.31 32.45 8.90
N ALA A 139 6.99 32.16 8.95
CA ALA A 139 6.44 30.99 8.27
C ALA A 139 6.48 31.13 6.73
N LEU A 140 6.15 32.32 6.22
CA LEU A 140 6.25 32.59 4.78
C LEU A 140 7.71 32.53 4.31
N GLU A 141 8.65 33.08 5.08
CA GLU A 141 10.08 33.04 4.78
C GLU A 141 10.61 31.61 4.79
N GLN A 142 10.19 30.78 5.76
CA GLN A 142 10.50 29.35 5.79
C GLN A 142 9.99 28.65 4.53
N LEU A 143 8.73 28.89 4.14
CA LEU A 143 8.16 28.29 2.93
C LEU A 143 8.88 28.75 1.66
N GLN A 144 9.24 30.04 1.57
CA GLN A 144 10.01 30.60 0.46
C GLN A 144 11.41 29.99 0.36
N GLN A 145 12.09 29.76 1.49
CA GLN A 145 13.39 29.10 1.52
C GLN A 145 13.28 27.68 1.00
N ILE A 146 12.28 26.93 1.46
CA ILE A 146 12.02 25.56 0.97
C ILE A 146 11.70 25.59 -0.53
N GLY A 147 10.82 26.49 -0.97
CA GLY A 147 10.47 26.69 -2.38
C GLY A 147 11.69 26.96 -3.26
N LYS A 148 12.59 27.85 -2.83
CA LYS A 148 13.87 28.11 -3.51
C LYS A 148 14.74 26.85 -3.58
N GLN A 149 14.89 26.12 -2.47
CA GLN A 149 15.69 24.89 -2.40
C GLN A 149 15.22 23.83 -3.40
N ILE A 150 13.89 23.71 -3.60
CA ILE A 150 13.32 22.74 -4.54
C ILE A 150 12.96 23.35 -5.90
N ASN A 151 13.28 24.62 -6.14
CA ASN A 151 12.91 25.38 -7.33
C ASN A 151 11.40 25.28 -7.66
N VAL A 152 10.56 25.61 -6.68
CA VAL A 152 9.10 25.70 -6.75
C VAL A 152 8.71 27.12 -6.30
N PRO A 153 7.89 27.84 -7.08
CA PRO A 153 7.48 29.19 -6.72
C PRO A 153 6.56 29.17 -5.49
N VAL A 154 6.68 30.22 -4.68
CA VAL A 154 5.87 30.42 -3.48
C VAL A 154 5.16 31.76 -3.61
N TYR A 155 3.86 31.76 -3.44
CA TYR A 155 3.07 32.98 -3.25
C TYR A 155 2.81 33.22 -1.76
N GLY A 156 2.90 34.47 -1.35
CA GLY A 156 2.46 34.93 -0.05
C GLY A 156 2.62 36.45 0.02
N GLU A 157 1.93 37.06 0.97
CA GLU A 157 1.91 38.51 1.15
C GLU A 157 2.50 38.86 2.53
N PRO A 158 3.79 39.23 2.61
CA PRO A 158 4.42 39.61 3.87
C PRO A 158 3.65 40.72 4.59
N GLY A 159 3.35 40.53 5.88
CA GLY A 159 2.65 41.51 6.72
C GLY A 159 1.11 41.48 6.63
N SER A 160 0.52 40.76 5.67
CA SER A 160 -0.93 40.60 5.58
C SER A 160 -1.45 39.60 6.61
N GLN A 161 -2.62 39.87 7.20
CA GLN A 161 -3.34 38.98 8.12
C GLN A 161 -4.55 38.31 7.45
N ASP A 162 -4.76 38.55 6.14
CA ASP A 162 -5.87 38.01 5.36
C ASP A 162 -5.53 36.62 4.80
N ALA A 163 -5.48 35.59 5.67
CA ALA A 163 -5.14 34.22 5.27
C ALA A 163 -6.03 33.69 4.13
N VAL A 164 -7.34 33.95 4.22
CA VAL A 164 -8.34 33.51 3.24
C VAL A 164 -8.10 34.17 1.88
N GLY A 165 -7.89 35.48 1.86
CA GLY A 165 -7.62 36.20 0.62
C GLY A 165 -6.26 35.89 0.01
N ILE A 166 -5.21 35.69 0.83
CA ILE A 166 -3.90 35.23 0.35
C ILE A 166 -4.04 33.86 -0.32
N ALA A 167 -4.74 32.92 0.32
CA ALA A 167 -4.98 31.59 -0.25
C ALA A 167 -5.71 31.70 -1.60
N LYS A 168 -6.78 32.49 -1.66
CA LYS A 168 -7.55 32.71 -2.90
C LYS A 168 -6.71 33.32 -4.01
N ARG A 169 -6.05 34.46 -3.75
CA ARG A 169 -5.24 35.18 -4.75
C ARG A 169 -4.05 34.34 -5.21
N GLY A 170 -3.41 33.61 -4.31
CA GLY A 170 -2.31 32.70 -4.63
C GLY A 170 -2.72 31.54 -5.53
N VAL A 171 -3.86 30.91 -5.23
CA VAL A 171 -4.43 29.85 -6.09
C VAL A 171 -4.79 30.42 -7.45
N GLU A 172 -5.57 31.51 -7.51
CA GLU A 172 -5.99 32.14 -8.78
C GLU A 172 -4.78 32.52 -9.65
N LYS A 173 -3.74 33.12 -9.05
CA LYS A 173 -2.48 33.43 -9.74
C LYS A 173 -1.88 32.19 -10.39
N PHE A 174 -1.60 31.15 -9.61
CA PHE A 174 -0.91 29.97 -10.15
C PHE A 174 -1.75 29.17 -11.14
N LEU A 175 -3.08 29.15 -10.98
CA LEU A 175 -3.97 28.58 -11.98
C LEU A 175 -3.95 29.38 -13.30
N SER A 176 -3.89 30.72 -13.23
CA SER A 176 -3.72 31.56 -14.42
C SER A 176 -2.39 31.30 -15.14
N GLU A 177 -1.32 31.05 -14.37
CA GLU A 177 0.03 30.72 -14.85
C GLU A 177 0.19 29.23 -15.24
N ARG A 178 -0.93 28.48 -15.32
CA ARG A 178 -1.01 27.08 -15.76
C ARG A 178 -0.17 26.13 -14.90
N TYR A 179 -0.08 26.38 -13.59
CA TYR A 179 0.41 25.36 -12.66
C TYR A 179 -0.63 24.26 -12.52
N GLU A 180 -0.15 23.02 -12.47
CA GLU A 180 -0.99 21.83 -12.47
C GLU A 180 -1.37 21.43 -11.05
N LEU A 181 -0.51 21.73 -10.08
CA LEU A 181 -0.70 21.43 -8.66
C LEU A 181 -0.39 22.66 -7.84
N VAL A 182 -1.31 23.04 -6.95
CA VAL A 182 -1.11 24.16 -6.01
C VAL A 182 -1.33 23.64 -4.61
N ILE A 183 -0.34 23.78 -3.74
CA ILE A 183 -0.43 23.36 -2.34
C ILE A 183 -0.48 24.60 -1.45
N VAL A 184 -1.55 24.73 -0.68
CA VAL A 184 -1.79 25.83 0.25
C VAL A 184 -1.40 25.39 1.66
N ASP A 185 -0.40 26.04 2.24
CA ASP A 185 0.01 25.87 3.64
C ASP A 185 -0.79 26.86 4.50
N THR A 186 -1.77 26.39 5.27
CA THR A 186 -2.57 27.25 6.15
C THR A 186 -1.92 27.35 7.53
N ALA A 187 -2.33 28.36 8.29
CA ALA A 187 -1.96 28.42 9.69
C ALA A 187 -2.40 27.18 10.48
N GLY A 188 -1.66 26.89 11.55
CA GLY A 188 -2.13 25.96 12.57
C GLY A 188 -2.80 26.66 13.73
N ARG A 189 -3.82 26.03 14.31
CA ARG A 189 -4.36 26.45 15.62
C ARG A 189 -3.71 25.69 16.77
N HIS A 190 -3.79 26.24 17.97
CA HIS A 190 -3.41 25.51 19.19
C HIS A 190 -4.34 24.30 19.34
N GLY A 191 -3.74 23.11 19.28
CA GLY A 191 -4.47 21.84 19.36
C GLY A 191 -4.93 21.57 20.79
N TYR A 192 -6.10 20.93 20.90
CA TYR A 192 -6.89 20.65 22.11
C TYR A 192 -7.78 21.81 22.58
N GLY A 193 -9.08 21.52 22.62
CA GLY A 193 -10.15 22.47 22.97
C GLY A 193 -10.68 23.28 21.78
N GLU A 194 -9.82 23.61 20.81
CA GLU A 194 -10.18 24.46 19.66
C GLU A 194 -10.29 23.72 18.32
N GLU A 195 -10.45 22.40 18.33
CA GLU A 195 -10.61 21.57 17.11
C GLU A 195 -11.76 22.06 16.22
N VAL A 196 -12.84 22.52 16.86
CA VAL A 196 -13.99 23.15 16.18
C VAL A 196 -13.54 24.39 15.40
N LYS A 197 -12.73 25.26 16.01
CA LYS A 197 -12.21 26.45 15.34
C LYS A 197 -11.25 26.13 14.20
N LEU A 198 -10.44 25.07 14.34
CA LEU A 198 -9.61 24.57 13.24
C LEU A 198 -10.50 24.15 12.06
N LEU A 199 -11.58 23.42 12.33
CA LEU A 199 -12.55 23.02 11.30
C LEU A 199 -13.37 24.19 10.73
N GLU A 200 -13.64 25.24 11.51
CA GLU A 200 -14.32 26.46 11.05
C GLU A 200 -13.45 27.27 10.08
N GLU A 201 -12.21 27.59 10.45
CA GLU A 201 -11.28 28.32 9.58
C GLU A 201 -10.96 27.54 8.30
N MET A 202 -10.89 26.21 8.43
CA MET A 202 -10.82 25.33 7.27
C MET A 202 -12.01 25.51 6.33
N LYS A 203 -13.24 25.64 6.86
CA LYS A 203 -14.44 25.87 6.02
C LYS A 203 -14.34 27.20 5.29
N ASP A 204 -13.89 28.27 5.95
CA ASP A 204 -13.78 29.59 5.33
C ASP A 204 -12.81 29.59 4.15
N ILE A 205 -11.62 29.00 4.30
CA ILE A 205 -10.66 28.86 3.20
C ILE A 205 -11.21 27.89 2.14
N TYR A 206 -11.77 26.76 2.56
CA TYR A 206 -12.34 25.74 1.68
C TYR A 206 -13.44 26.30 0.77
N GLU A 207 -14.35 27.12 1.29
CA GLU A 207 -15.44 27.71 0.50
C GLU A 207 -14.92 28.69 -0.56
N LYS A 208 -13.81 29.38 -0.29
CA LYS A 208 -13.24 30.36 -1.22
C LYS A 208 -12.35 29.75 -2.28
N ILE A 209 -11.52 28.76 -1.94
CA ILE A 209 -10.57 28.15 -2.90
C ILE A 209 -11.09 26.85 -3.51
N LYS A 210 -12.08 26.21 -2.88
CA LYS A 210 -12.68 24.92 -3.28
C LYS A 210 -11.60 23.88 -3.62
N PRO A 211 -10.75 23.52 -2.65
CA PRO A 211 -9.62 22.63 -2.92
C PRO A 211 -10.11 21.25 -3.33
N ASN A 212 -9.38 20.60 -4.23
CA ASN A 212 -9.70 19.24 -4.67
C ASN A 212 -9.42 18.20 -3.58
N GLU A 213 -8.48 18.52 -2.69
CA GLU A 213 -8.11 17.67 -1.56
C GLU A 213 -7.74 18.52 -0.34
N VAL A 214 -8.21 18.10 0.83
CA VAL A 214 -7.80 18.66 2.11
C VAL A 214 -6.98 17.60 2.84
N ILE A 215 -5.80 17.98 3.31
CA ILE A 215 -4.89 17.06 3.99
C ILE A 215 -4.65 17.54 5.41
N LEU A 216 -5.10 16.75 6.38
CA LEU A 216 -4.81 16.97 7.79
C LEU A 216 -3.41 16.43 8.12
N VAL A 217 -2.54 17.32 8.62
CA VAL A 217 -1.18 17.01 9.06
C VAL A 217 -1.17 16.81 10.57
N ILE A 218 -0.89 15.58 10.99
CA ILE A 218 -0.85 15.14 12.38
C ILE A 218 0.60 14.83 12.76
N ASP A 219 1.02 15.33 13.93
CA ASP A 219 2.32 14.97 14.50
C ASP A 219 2.23 13.60 15.19
N ALA A 220 3.15 12.70 14.87
CA ALA A 220 3.21 11.36 15.46
C ALA A 220 3.36 11.37 16.99
N SER A 221 3.87 12.45 17.59
CA SER A 221 3.96 12.63 19.05
C SER A 221 2.61 12.75 19.76
N LEU A 222 1.51 13.02 19.04
CA LEU A 222 0.15 13.03 19.62
C LEU A 222 -0.26 11.65 20.15
N GLY A 223 0.31 10.57 19.61
CA GLY A 223 -0.02 9.20 20.01
C GLY A 223 -1.53 8.94 19.91
N GLN A 224 -2.12 8.37 20.96
CA GLN A 224 -3.57 8.02 20.96
C GLN A 224 -4.48 9.22 20.75
N LYS A 225 -4.03 10.42 21.15
CA LYS A 225 -4.85 11.62 21.04
C LYS A 225 -5.05 12.09 19.59
N ALA A 226 -4.35 11.48 18.63
CA ALA A 226 -4.62 11.68 17.21
C ALA A 226 -6.00 11.15 16.78
N TYR A 227 -6.60 10.22 17.55
CA TYR A 227 -7.88 9.59 17.22
C TYR A 227 -9.00 10.62 17.07
N ASP A 228 -9.20 11.47 18.09
CA ASP A 228 -10.32 12.41 18.10
C ASP A 228 -10.20 13.46 16.99
N LEU A 229 -8.99 13.99 16.78
CA LEU A 229 -8.71 14.95 15.73
C LEU A 229 -8.95 14.34 14.33
N ALA A 230 -8.43 13.14 14.08
CA ALA A 230 -8.60 12.45 12.80
C ALA A 230 -10.07 12.07 12.57
N LYS A 231 -10.79 11.63 13.61
CA LYS A 231 -12.19 11.26 13.52
C LYS A 231 -13.06 12.47 13.16
N ARG A 232 -12.90 13.57 13.88
CA ARG A 232 -13.65 14.81 13.60
C ARG A 232 -13.37 15.34 12.20
N PHE A 233 -12.10 15.32 11.77
CA PHE A 233 -11.73 15.72 10.41
C PHE A 233 -12.35 14.80 9.35
N HIS A 234 -12.33 13.49 9.58
CA HIS A 234 -12.91 12.51 8.66
C HIS A 234 -14.43 12.67 8.53
N GLU A 235 -15.13 12.96 9.63
CA GLU A 235 -16.57 13.23 9.65
C GLU A 235 -16.92 14.57 9.00
N ALA A 236 -16.04 15.58 9.12
CA ALA A 236 -16.29 16.93 8.60
C ALA A 236 -15.90 17.13 7.12
N SER A 237 -14.96 16.34 6.58
CA SER A 237 -14.42 16.54 5.23
C SER A 237 -14.64 15.33 4.32
N ASN A 238 -15.44 15.54 3.27
CA ASN A 238 -15.69 14.52 2.24
C ASN A 238 -14.47 14.26 1.34
N VAL A 239 -13.48 15.16 1.34
CA VAL A 239 -12.26 15.09 0.49
C VAL A 239 -10.98 15.07 1.34
N GLY A 240 -11.08 14.51 2.54
CA GLY A 240 -10.01 14.50 3.54
C GLY A 240 -9.04 13.32 3.40
N SER A 241 -7.75 13.60 3.43
CA SER A 241 -6.71 12.60 3.72
C SER A 241 -5.80 13.05 4.86
N ILE A 242 -4.99 12.13 5.39
CA ILE A 242 -4.11 12.41 6.53
C ILE A 242 -2.65 12.16 6.16
N ILE A 243 -1.78 13.05 6.63
CA ILE A 243 -0.33 12.85 6.67
C ILE A 243 0.11 12.82 8.13
N ILE A 244 0.91 11.81 8.50
CA ILE A 244 1.51 11.72 9.83
C ILE A 244 2.99 12.07 9.72
N THR A 245 3.43 13.09 10.45
CA THR A 245 4.81 13.60 10.39
C THR A 245 5.63 13.14 11.60
N LYS A 246 6.95 13.32 11.53
CA LYS A 246 7.91 13.04 12.61
C LYS A 246 7.86 11.59 13.10
N MET A 247 7.62 10.64 12.19
CA MET A 247 7.56 9.21 12.54
C MET A 247 8.92 8.66 12.99
N ASP A 248 10.00 9.31 12.60
CA ASP A 248 11.39 9.06 13.01
C ASP A 248 11.70 9.57 14.43
N GLY A 249 11.14 10.73 14.80
CA GLY A 249 11.49 11.44 16.03
C GLY A 249 10.72 11.05 17.29
N THR A 250 9.85 10.03 17.25
CA THR A 250 8.99 9.69 18.40
C THR A 250 8.84 8.20 18.67
N ALA A 251 8.80 7.85 19.97
CA ALA A 251 8.38 6.52 20.42
C ALA A 251 6.87 6.29 20.23
N LYS A 252 6.07 7.36 20.15
CA LYS A 252 4.59 7.32 20.13
C LYS A 252 3.95 7.14 18.74
N GLY A 253 4.74 7.05 17.67
CA GLY A 253 4.17 7.04 16.33
C GLY A 253 3.28 5.82 16.03
N GLY A 254 3.46 4.69 16.75
CA GLY A 254 2.57 3.54 16.67
C GLY A 254 1.17 3.88 17.18
N GLY A 255 1.10 4.62 18.28
CA GLY A 255 -0.14 5.18 18.82
C GLY A 255 -0.85 6.09 17.82
N ALA A 256 -0.13 7.03 17.22
CA ALA A 256 -0.71 7.94 16.23
C ALA A 256 -1.23 7.20 14.99
N LEU A 257 -0.43 6.29 14.41
CA LEU A 257 -0.86 5.51 13.24
C LEU A 257 -2.08 4.65 13.52
N SER A 258 -2.06 3.89 14.61
CA SER A 258 -3.18 3.00 14.97
C SER A 258 -4.44 3.79 15.33
N ALA A 259 -4.29 4.93 16.00
CA ALA A 259 -5.39 5.84 16.30
C ALA A 259 -6.03 6.36 15.01
N VAL A 260 -5.24 6.86 14.07
CA VAL A 260 -5.78 7.36 12.80
C VAL A 260 -6.38 6.22 11.96
N ALA A 261 -5.73 5.07 11.88
CA ALA A 261 -6.26 3.92 11.15
C ALA A 261 -7.61 3.46 11.72
N ALA A 262 -7.79 3.52 13.04
CA ALA A 262 -9.04 3.15 13.71
C ALA A 262 -10.21 4.11 13.43
N THR A 263 -9.96 5.33 12.94
CA THR A 263 -11.06 6.23 12.51
C THR A 263 -11.57 5.90 11.11
N GLY A 264 -10.84 5.08 10.34
CA GLY A 264 -11.11 4.81 8.93
C GLY A 264 -10.61 5.89 7.97
N ALA A 265 -10.03 6.98 8.51
CA ALA A 265 -9.50 8.07 7.69
C ALA A 265 -8.28 7.61 6.86
N PRO A 266 -8.21 7.97 5.57
CA PRO A 266 -7.13 7.50 4.71
C PRO A 266 -5.81 8.22 5.01
N ILE A 267 -4.82 7.46 5.48
CA ILE A 267 -3.44 7.94 5.65
C ILE A 267 -2.74 7.83 4.29
N LYS A 268 -2.39 8.97 3.67
CA LYS A 268 -1.71 8.99 2.38
C LYS A 268 -0.20 8.94 2.49
N PHE A 269 0.37 9.73 3.40
CA PHE A 269 1.82 9.84 3.55
C PHE A 269 2.25 9.77 5.01
N ILE A 270 3.49 9.34 5.19
CA ILE A 270 4.22 9.46 6.45
C ILE A 270 5.53 10.21 6.24
N GLY A 271 5.81 11.18 7.11
CA GLY A 271 7.09 11.86 7.19
C GLY A 271 8.05 11.05 8.06
N VAL A 272 9.13 10.54 7.47
CA VAL A 272 10.06 9.56 8.08
C VAL A 272 11.44 10.13 8.36
N GLY A 273 11.55 11.46 8.37
CA GLY A 273 12.81 12.17 8.58
C GLY A 273 12.65 13.66 8.31
N GLU A 274 13.76 14.39 8.32
CA GLU A 274 13.78 15.86 8.16
C GLU A 274 14.04 16.31 6.72
N LYS A 275 14.72 15.49 5.90
CA LYS A 275 15.10 15.85 4.53
C LYS A 275 13.87 16.00 3.63
N ILE A 276 14.03 16.78 2.56
CA ILE A 276 12.93 17.16 1.66
C ILE A 276 12.32 15.97 0.91
N ASP A 277 13.06 14.89 0.77
CA ASP A 277 12.67 13.64 0.12
C ASP A 277 12.18 12.55 1.11
N GLU A 278 12.27 12.80 2.42
CA GLU A 278 11.81 11.88 3.48
C GLU A 278 10.30 12.07 3.75
N LEU A 279 9.51 11.87 2.69
CA LEU A 279 8.05 11.75 2.70
C LEU A 279 7.68 10.52 1.86
N GLU A 280 7.13 9.50 2.51
CA GLU A 280 6.80 8.24 1.86
C GLU A 280 5.28 8.06 1.73
N VAL A 281 4.85 7.42 0.63
CA VAL A 281 3.47 6.94 0.51
C VAL A 281 3.24 5.86 1.56
N PHE A 282 2.22 6.03 2.40
CA PHE A 282 1.97 5.10 3.47
C PHE A 282 1.36 3.80 2.93
N ASN A 283 2.09 2.71 3.08
CA ASN A 283 1.59 1.36 2.85
C ASN A 283 1.74 0.59 4.18
N PRO A 284 0.64 0.20 4.85
CA PRO A 284 0.70 -0.45 6.16
C PRO A 284 1.52 -1.74 6.15
N ARG A 285 1.40 -2.55 5.09
CA ARG A 285 2.16 -3.79 4.91
C ARG A 285 3.65 -3.55 4.78
N ARG A 286 4.08 -2.58 3.98
CA ARG A 286 5.50 -2.20 3.87
C ARG A 286 6.03 -1.64 5.19
N PHE A 287 5.21 -0.89 5.90
CA PHE A 287 5.55 -0.37 7.22
C PHE A 287 5.77 -1.52 8.22
N VAL A 288 4.84 -2.46 8.33
CA VAL A 288 4.96 -3.65 9.20
C VAL A 288 6.13 -4.54 8.80
N ALA A 289 6.36 -4.76 7.50
CA ALA A 289 7.52 -5.51 7.01
C ALA A 289 8.84 -4.89 7.51
N ARG A 290 8.97 -3.56 7.43
CA ARG A 290 10.15 -2.82 7.91
C ARG A 290 10.34 -2.97 9.42
N ILE A 291 9.24 -2.97 10.17
CA ILE A 291 9.25 -3.14 11.63
C ILE A 291 9.72 -4.52 12.03
N LEU A 292 9.18 -5.56 11.41
CA LEU A 292 9.50 -6.94 11.76
C LEU A 292 10.95 -7.31 11.39
N GLY A 293 11.52 -6.66 10.37
CA GLY A 293 12.96 -6.43 10.20
C GLY A 293 13.90 -7.63 10.38
N MET A 294 13.98 -8.56 9.43
CA MET A 294 15.13 -9.48 9.29
C MET A 294 15.36 -9.84 7.82
N GLY A 295 16.60 -10.18 7.43
CA GLY A 295 16.89 -10.74 6.11
C GLY A 295 16.17 -12.07 5.87
N ASP A 296 16.09 -12.93 6.89
CA ASP A 296 15.27 -14.16 6.81
C ASP A 296 13.78 -13.83 6.71
N LEU A 297 13.36 -12.73 7.35
CA LEU A 297 11.99 -12.25 7.25
C LEU A 297 11.69 -11.71 5.86
N GLU A 298 12.64 -11.13 5.15
CA GLU A 298 12.43 -10.70 3.76
C GLU A 298 12.12 -11.90 2.87
N ALA A 299 12.86 -13.01 3.01
CA ALA A 299 12.57 -14.25 2.29
C ALA A 299 11.20 -14.83 2.68
N ILE A 300 10.86 -14.79 3.98
CA ILE A 300 9.56 -15.22 4.49
C ILE A 300 8.43 -14.31 3.96
N ILE A 301 8.58 -12.99 4.03
CA ILE A 301 7.63 -11.99 3.52
C ILE A 301 7.53 -12.10 2.00
N GLU A 302 8.62 -12.41 1.29
CA GLU A 302 8.62 -12.64 -0.14
C GLU A 302 7.84 -13.91 -0.49
N LYS A 303 8.06 -15.02 0.22
CA LYS A 303 7.24 -16.23 0.11
C LYS A 303 5.76 -15.93 0.42
N MET A 304 5.47 -15.15 1.46
CA MET A 304 4.10 -14.75 1.82
C MET A 304 3.44 -13.88 0.76
N LYS A 305 4.13 -12.86 0.24
CA LYS A 305 3.65 -12.01 -0.86
C LYS A 305 3.39 -12.85 -2.11
N ALA A 306 4.27 -13.81 -2.39
CA ALA A 306 4.08 -14.73 -3.49
C ALA A 306 2.83 -15.61 -3.29
N MET A 307 2.54 -16.06 -2.06
CA MET A 307 1.28 -16.74 -1.76
C MET A 307 0.06 -15.84 -1.99
N GLU A 308 0.11 -14.58 -1.54
CA GLU A 308 -0.99 -13.63 -1.75
C GLU A 308 -1.20 -13.29 -3.23
N ASP A 309 -0.11 -13.10 -3.98
CA ASP A 309 -0.15 -12.91 -5.43
C ASP A 309 -0.77 -14.15 -6.10
N TYR A 310 -0.36 -15.35 -5.68
CA TYR A 310 -0.91 -16.61 -6.18
C TYR A 310 -2.41 -16.71 -5.91
N GLU A 311 -2.87 -16.47 -4.68
CA GLU A 311 -4.28 -16.46 -4.30
C GLU A 311 -5.09 -15.39 -5.05
N GLY A 312 -4.54 -14.18 -5.19
CA GLY A 312 -5.14 -13.10 -5.97
C GLY A 312 -5.35 -13.48 -7.44
N ILE A 313 -4.40 -14.22 -8.01
CA ILE A 313 -4.51 -14.75 -9.37
C ILE A 313 -5.54 -15.88 -9.45
N GLN A 314 -5.59 -16.79 -8.47
CA GLN A 314 -6.64 -17.82 -8.41
C GLN A 314 -8.04 -17.19 -8.35
N LYS A 315 -8.21 -16.12 -7.56
CA LYS A 315 -9.45 -15.34 -7.51
C LYS A 315 -9.77 -14.71 -8.86
N LYS A 316 -8.77 -14.11 -9.53
CA LYS A 316 -8.94 -13.54 -10.88
C LYS A 316 -9.34 -14.61 -11.90
N MET A 317 -8.77 -15.82 -11.85
CA MET A 317 -9.22 -16.94 -12.68
C MET A 317 -10.70 -17.29 -12.42
N GLY A 318 -11.13 -17.26 -11.16
CA GLY A 318 -12.55 -17.32 -10.77
C GLY A 318 -13.41 -16.24 -11.43
N GLU A 319 -12.95 -14.99 -11.41
CA GLU A 319 -13.64 -13.87 -12.06
C GLU A 319 -13.71 -14.01 -13.59
N VAL A 320 -12.65 -14.52 -14.23
CA VAL A 320 -12.64 -14.84 -15.66
C VAL A 320 -13.68 -15.91 -15.97
N MET A 321 -13.84 -16.93 -15.10
CA MET A 321 -14.91 -17.93 -15.22
C MET A 321 -16.30 -17.32 -15.07
N THR A 322 -16.48 -16.25 -14.28
CA THR A 322 -17.75 -15.51 -14.24
C THR A 322 -17.93 -14.51 -15.39
N GLY A 323 -16.85 -14.22 -16.12
CA GLY A 323 -16.82 -13.26 -17.22
C GLY A 323 -16.59 -11.81 -16.82
N LYS A 324 -16.24 -11.54 -15.56
CA LYS A 324 -15.98 -10.18 -15.05
C LYS A 324 -14.63 -9.63 -15.51
N SER A 325 -13.71 -10.50 -15.89
CA SER A 325 -12.35 -10.12 -16.27
C SER A 325 -11.81 -10.99 -17.40
N LYS A 326 -10.70 -10.55 -18.01
CA LYS A 326 -9.91 -11.33 -18.96
C LYS A 326 -8.57 -11.68 -18.32
N LEU A 327 -8.10 -12.89 -18.57
CA LEU A 327 -6.74 -13.30 -18.21
C LEU A 327 -5.78 -12.75 -19.26
N THR A 328 -4.65 -12.19 -18.85
CA THR A 328 -3.58 -11.69 -19.74
C THR A 328 -2.27 -12.46 -19.52
N LEU A 329 -1.29 -12.31 -20.41
CA LEU A 329 0.06 -12.85 -20.18
C LEU A 329 0.73 -12.17 -18.98
N ARG A 330 0.39 -10.92 -18.66
CA ARG A 330 0.83 -10.25 -17.44
C ARG A 330 0.38 -10.99 -16.18
N ASP A 331 -0.85 -11.51 -16.17
CA ASP A 331 -1.35 -12.29 -15.03
C ASP A 331 -0.62 -13.62 -14.90
N MET A 332 -0.40 -14.30 -16.03
CA MET A 332 0.35 -15.56 -16.07
C MET A 332 1.82 -15.35 -15.67
N TYR A 333 2.44 -14.23 -16.05
CA TYR A 333 3.76 -13.82 -15.58
C TYR A 333 3.80 -13.72 -14.07
N LYS A 334 2.87 -12.96 -13.47
CA LYS A 334 2.76 -12.84 -12.01
C LYS A 334 2.57 -14.21 -11.35
N GLN A 335 1.78 -15.09 -11.96
CA GLN A 335 1.52 -16.43 -11.45
C GLN A 335 2.80 -17.27 -11.41
N ILE A 336 3.56 -17.27 -12.50
CA ILE A 336 4.80 -18.03 -12.61
C ILE A 336 5.85 -17.48 -11.63
N VAL A 337 5.96 -16.15 -11.50
CA VAL A 337 6.83 -15.51 -10.50
C VAL A 337 6.43 -15.90 -9.08
N ALA A 338 5.15 -15.85 -8.75
CA ALA A 338 4.62 -16.23 -7.44
C ALA A 338 4.95 -17.70 -7.12
N VAL A 339 4.65 -18.62 -8.04
CA VAL A 339 4.96 -20.05 -7.87
C VAL A 339 6.47 -20.24 -7.63
N ARG A 340 7.35 -19.61 -8.42
CA ARG A 340 8.80 -19.75 -8.20
C ARG A 340 9.28 -19.21 -6.84
N LYS A 341 8.71 -18.11 -6.36
CA LYS A 341 9.06 -17.52 -5.06
C LYS A 341 8.57 -18.35 -3.88
N MET A 342 7.48 -19.10 -4.04
CA MET A 342 6.94 -19.98 -3.00
C MET A 342 7.79 -21.24 -2.78
N GLY A 343 8.55 -21.67 -3.79
CA GLY A 343 9.48 -22.79 -3.72
C GLY A 343 9.45 -23.68 -4.96
N PRO A 344 10.07 -24.87 -4.88
CA PRO A 344 10.05 -25.85 -5.97
C PRO A 344 8.62 -26.26 -6.36
N LEU A 345 8.40 -26.50 -7.65
CA LEU A 345 7.09 -26.85 -8.23
C LEU A 345 6.53 -28.14 -7.61
N SER A 346 7.39 -29.09 -7.24
CA SER A 346 6.99 -30.31 -6.52
C SER A 346 6.23 -30.01 -5.22
N LYS A 347 6.73 -29.06 -4.42
CA LYS A 347 6.08 -28.66 -3.15
C LYS A 347 4.74 -27.97 -3.39
N ILE A 348 4.61 -27.26 -4.51
CA ILE A 348 3.40 -26.50 -4.84
C ILE A 348 2.32 -27.41 -5.42
N LEU A 349 2.68 -28.42 -6.21
CA LEU A 349 1.74 -29.42 -6.72
C LEU A 349 1.06 -30.21 -5.59
N GLN A 350 1.78 -30.44 -4.49
CA GLN A 350 1.23 -31.06 -3.26
C GLN A 350 0.15 -30.20 -2.58
N LEU A 351 0.08 -28.90 -2.88
CA LEU A 351 -0.96 -28.01 -2.35
C LEU A 351 -2.30 -28.14 -3.08
N ILE A 352 -2.32 -28.65 -4.31
CA ILE A 352 -3.55 -28.74 -5.11
C ILE A 352 -4.38 -29.91 -4.56
N PRO A 353 -5.54 -29.65 -3.93
CA PRO A 353 -6.39 -30.71 -3.40
C PRO A 353 -6.79 -31.68 -4.51
N GLY A 354 -6.63 -32.98 -4.26
CA GLY A 354 -6.92 -34.04 -5.25
C GLY A 354 -5.78 -34.37 -6.21
N MET A 355 -4.71 -33.57 -6.30
CA MET A 355 -3.56 -33.91 -7.16
C MET A 355 -2.85 -35.19 -6.69
N ASN A 356 -2.72 -35.38 -5.37
CA ASN A 356 -2.20 -36.64 -4.81
C ASN A 356 -3.07 -37.85 -5.18
N MET A 357 -4.35 -37.64 -5.55
CA MET A 357 -5.21 -38.72 -6.04
C MET A 357 -5.03 -39.00 -7.54
N MET A 358 -4.40 -38.10 -8.29
CA MET A 358 -4.07 -38.32 -9.71
C MET A 358 -2.78 -39.14 -9.90
N GLY A 359 -2.10 -39.50 -8.81
CA GLY A 359 -0.84 -40.25 -8.80
C GLY A 359 0.39 -39.35 -8.64
N ASP A 360 1.52 -39.97 -8.33
CA ASP A 360 2.81 -39.27 -8.23
C ASP A 360 3.25 -38.77 -9.61
N ILE A 361 3.52 -37.47 -9.70
CA ILE A 361 4.11 -36.88 -10.89
C ILE A 361 5.61 -37.19 -10.86
N PRO A 362 6.16 -37.85 -11.90
CA PRO A 362 7.59 -38.16 -11.96
C PRO A 362 8.46 -36.91 -11.78
N GLU A 363 9.53 -37.00 -10.98
CA GLU A 363 10.40 -35.85 -10.68
C GLU A 363 11.02 -35.21 -11.92
N ASP A 364 11.30 -36.01 -12.95
CA ASP A 364 11.79 -35.56 -14.25
C ASP A 364 10.78 -34.64 -14.95
N GLN A 365 9.48 -34.97 -14.91
CA GLN A 365 8.43 -34.10 -15.46
C GLN A 365 8.32 -32.79 -14.67
N VAL A 366 8.46 -32.83 -13.34
CA VAL A 366 8.45 -31.62 -12.51
C VAL A 366 9.62 -30.71 -12.87
N LYS A 367 10.83 -31.26 -12.99
CA LYS A 367 12.04 -30.50 -13.38
C LYS A 367 11.92 -29.90 -14.77
N VAL A 368 11.37 -30.63 -15.74
CA VAL A 368 11.08 -30.12 -17.09
C VAL A 368 10.07 -28.96 -17.01
N GLY A 369 9.03 -29.10 -16.19
CA GLY A 369 8.05 -28.03 -15.92
C GLY A 369 8.69 -26.76 -15.37
N GLU A 370 9.57 -26.87 -14.38
CA GLU A 370 10.31 -25.74 -13.81
C GLU A 370 11.20 -25.03 -14.83
N GLN A 371 11.93 -25.82 -15.65
CA GLN A 371 12.76 -25.27 -16.72
C GLN A 371 11.90 -24.53 -17.76
N LYS A 372 10.75 -25.10 -18.15
CA LYS A 372 9.80 -24.44 -19.05
C LYS A 372 9.29 -23.13 -18.46
N MET A 373 8.90 -23.12 -17.18
CA MET A 373 8.48 -21.90 -16.48
C MET A 373 9.56 -20.82 -16.47
N GLN A 374 10.83 -21.20 -16.27
CA GLN A 374 11.95 -20.26 -16.35
C GLN A 374 12.11 -19.67 -17.76
N ARG A 375 12.02 -20.50 -18.80
CA ARG A 375 12.07 -20.02 -20.20
C ARG A 375 10.89 -19.09 -20.51
N TRP A 376 9.69 -19.43 -20.05
CA TRP A 376 8.51 -18.57 -20.22
C TRP A 376 8.67 -17.20 -19.56
N LEU A 377 9.32 -17.11 -18.38
CA LEU A 377 9.65 -15.82 -17.78
C LEU A 377 10.60 -15.01 -18.65
N SER A 378 11.66 -15.64 -19.19
CA SER A 378 12.57 -14.96 -20.11
C SER A 378 11.84 -14.45 -21.35
N ILE A 379 10.98 -15.28 -21.95
CA ILE A 379 10.14 -14.91 -23.11
C ILE A 379 9.24 -13.72 -22.79
N MET A 380 8.52 -13.75 -21.65
CA MET A 380 7.62 -12.68 -21.24
C MET A 380 8.35 -11.39 -20.86
N ASN A 381 9.56 -11.48 -20.29
CA ASN A 381 10.40 -10.30 -20.00
C ASN A 381 10.84 -9.57 -21.28
N SER A 382 10.91 -10.28 -22.41
CA SER A 382 11.24 -9.70 -23.73
C SER A 382 10.02 -9.20 -24.50
N MET A 383 8.82 -9.23 -23.89
CA MET A 383 7.60 -8.65 -24.42
C MET A 383 7.41 -7.20 -23.95
N THR A 384 6.66 -6.44 -24.73
CA THR A 384 6.19 -5.10 -24.36
C THR A 384 4.95 -5.19 -23.46
N TYR A 385 4.65 -4.12 -22.73
CA TYR A 385 3.43 -4.05 -21.92
C TYR A 385 2.15 -4.32 -22.74
N GLN A 386 2.07 -3.80 -23.96
CA GLN A 386 0.93 -4.03 -24.85
C GLN A 386 0.78 -5.51 -25.24
N GLU A 387 1.90 -6.22 -25.43
CA GLU A 387 1.89 -7.64 -25.78
C GLU A 387 1.52 -8.52 -24.59
N LEU A 388 1.97 -8.15 -23.39
CA LEU A 388 1.58 -8.83 -22.15
C LEU A 388 0.09 -8.66 -21.83
N ASP A 389 -0.48 -7.49 -22.10
CA ASP A 389 -1.90 -7.21 -21.85
C ASP A 389 -2.81 -7.70 -22.99
N ASN A 390 -2.30 -7.72 -24.22
CA ASN A 390 -3.04 -8.19 -25.38
C ASN A 390 -2.21 -9.13 -26.27
N PRO A 391 -2.14 -10.44 -25.92
CA PRO A 391 -1.30 -11.41 -26.64
C PRO A 391 -1.69 -11.63 -28.10
N SER A 392 -2.90 -11.24 -28.53
CA SER A 392 -3.36 -11.43 -29.90
C SER A 392 -2.65 -10.54 -30.93
N ILE A 393 -1.91 -9.52 -30.48
CA ILE A 393 -1.12 -8.67 -31.40
C ILE A 393 0.23 -9.30 -31.77
N ILE A 394 0.61 -10.40 -31.11
CA ILE A 394 1.89 -11.05 -31.31
C ILE A 394 1.83 -11.86 -32.62
N ASP A 395 2.33 -11.25 -33.69
CA ASP A 395 2.50 -11.88 -34.99
C ASP A 395 3.86 -12.59 -35.13
N LYS A 396 4.12 -13.17 -36.31
CA LYS A 396 5.39 -13.85 -36.60
C LYS A 396 6.62 -12.94 -36.46
N GLN A 397 6.53 -11.65 -36.76
CA GLN A 397 7.65 -10.72 -36.65
C GLN A 397 7.95 -10.44 -35.16
N ARG A 398 6.92 -10.17 -34.36
CA ARG A 398 7.04 -9.97 -32.92
C ARG A 398 7.55 -11.23 -32.22
N MET A 399 7.08 -12.42 -32.62
CA MET A 399 7.60 -13.68 -32.07
C MET A 399 9.11 -13.83 -32.30
N ARG A 400 9.61 -13.51 -33.50
CA ARG A 400 11.06 -13.52 -33.78
C ARG A 400 11.84 -12.56 -32.90
N ARG A 401 11.34 -11.33 -32.75
CA ARG A 401 11.96 -10.33 -31.87
C ARG A 401 11.98 -10.80 -30.41
N ILE A 402 10.89 -11.36 -29.92
CA ILE A 402 10.78 -11.88 -28.54
C ILE A 402 11.75 -13.04 -28.34
N ALA A 403 11.81 -13.99 -29.28
CA ALA A 403 12.72 -15.14 -29.27
C ALA A 403 14.19 -14.67 -29.20
N MET A 404 14.60 -13.76 -30.09
CA MET A 404 15.93 -13.14 -30.06
C MET A 404 16.23 -12.41 -28.74
N GLY A 405 15.26 -11.66 -28.23
CA GLY A 405 15.42 -10.90 -26.99
C GLY A 405 15.42 -11.75 -25.72
N SER A 406 14.97 -13.00 -25.78
CA SER A 406 14.90 -13.92 -24.63
C SER A 406 15.92 -15.05 -24.71
N GLY A 407 16.63 -15.18 -25.84
CA GLY A 407 17.59 -16.27 -26.08
C GLY A 407 16.90 -17.62 -26.28
N THR A 408 15.68 -17.64 -26.82
CA THR A 408 14.88 -18.85 -27.07
C THR A 408 14.54 -19.00 -28.55
N GLU A 409 13.97 -20.13 -28.92
CA GLU A 409 13.46 -20.37 -30.27
C GLU A 409 12.06 -19.77 -30.48
N VAL A 410 11.73 -19.50 -31.75
CA VAL A 410 10.38 -19.00 -32.13
C VAL A 410 9.30 -20.02 -31.78
N GLU A 411 9.61 -21.31 -31.87
CA GLU A 411 8.70 -22.40 -31.49
C GLU A 411 8.37 -22.38 -30.00
N GLU A 412 9.31 -22.01 -29.13
CA GLU A 412 9.09 -21.90 -27.69
C GLU A 412 8.18 -20.71 -27.34
N VAL A 413 8.35 -19.58 -28.05
CA VAL A 413 7.43 -18.43 -27.92
C VAL A 413 6.02 -18.82 -28.36
N ARG A 414 5.91 -19.59 -29.44
CA ARG A 414 4.62 -20.10 -29.93
C ARG A 414 3.99 -21.06 -28.93
N GLU A 415 4.76 -21.99 -28.35
CA GLU A 415 4.31 -22.92 -27.32
C GLU A 415 3.70 -22.17 -26.12
N LEU A 416 4.37 -21.11 -25.65
CA LEU A 416 3.86 -20.26 -24.57
C LEU A 416 2.48 -19.66 -24.92
N ILE A 417 2.36 -19.09 -26.12
CA ILE A 417 1.12 -18.46 -26.58
C ILE A 417 0.01 -19.50 -26.73
N GLU A 418 0.31 -20.68 -27.27
CA GLU A 418 -0.63 -21.78 -27.40
C GLU A 418 -1.09 -22.33 -26.04
N HIS A 419 -0.16 -22.47 -25.09
CA HIS A 419 -0.47 -22.83 -23.71
C HIS A 419 -1.42 -21.82 -23.06
N PHE A 420 -1.08 -20.53 -23.14
CA PHE A 420 -1.92 -19.46 -22.62
C PHE A 420 -3.33 -19.45 -23.25
N ASN A 421 -3.41 -19.60 -24.58
CA ASN A 421 -4.68 -19.68 -25.29
C ASN A 421 -5.50 -20.90 -24.85
N THR A 422 -4.85 -22.03 -24.56
CA THR A 422 -5.51 -23.23 -24.05
C THR A 422 -6.11 -22.98 -22.67
N VAL A 423 -5.36 -22.36 -21.76
CA VAL A 423 -5.87 -21.95 -20.42
C VAL A 423 -7.08 -21.03 -20.57
N GLN A 424 -7.00 -20.00 -21.42
CA GLN A 424 -8.13 -19.10 -21.68
C GLN A 424 -9.36 -19.83 -22.23
N ARG A 425 -9.17 -20.79 -23.16
CA ARG A 425 -10.26 -21.59 -23.74
C ARG A 425 -10.90 -22.47 -22.66
N THR A 426 -10.11 -23.14 -21.83
CA THR A 426 -10.61 -23.97 -20.72
C THR A 426 -11.42 -23.15 -19.73
N LEU A 427 -10.94 -21.98 -19.32
CA LEU A 427 -11.70 -21.07 -18.44
C LEU A 427 -13.02 -20.61 -19.08
N LYS A 428 -13.04 -20.33 -20.38
CA LYS A 428 -14.26 -20.00 -21.13
C LYS A 428 -15.23 -21.19 -21.24
N MET A 429 -14.73 -22.43 -21.38
CA MET A 429 -15.57 -23.63 -21.39
C MET A 429 -16.21 -23.87 -20.03
N LEU A 430 -15.43 -23.74 -18.95
CA LEU A 430 -15.94 -23.84 -17.57
C LEU A 430 -16.98 -22.76 -17.27
N LYS A 431 -16.78 -21.53 -17.77
CA LYS A 431 -17.78 -20.45 -17.73
C LYS A 431 -19.12 -20.85 -18.37
N ARG A 432 -19.09 -21.47 -19.55
CA ARG A 432 -20.31 -21.90 -20.26
C ARG A 432 -21.02 -22.99 -19.46
N ARG A 433 -20.30 -24.03 -19.03
CA ARG A 433 -20.86 -25.11 -18.20
C ARG A 433 -21.50 -24.58 -16.91
N LYS A 434 -20.88 -23.63 -16.22
CA LYS A 434 -21.45 -23.02 -15.01
C LYS A 434 -22.76 -22.28 -15.30
N LYS A 435 -22.83 -21.50 -16.40
CA LYS A 435 -24.07 -20.84 -16.82
C LYS A 435 -25.17 -21.83 -17.19
N ASP A 436 -24.82 -22.96 -17.80
CA ASP A 436 -25.77 -24.00 -18.16
C ASP A 436 -26.34 -24.67 -16.90
N VAL A 437 -25.50 -24.94 -15.89
CA VAL A 437 -25.93 -25.43 -14.57
C VAL A 437 -26.79 -24.40 -13.83
N GLU A 438 -26.41 -23.12 -13.79
CA GLU A 438 -27.21 -22.05 -13.16
C GLU A 438 -28.57 -21.88 -13.84
N LYS A 439 -28.65 -22.01 -15.18
CA LYS A 439 -29.92 -22.01 -15.92
C LYS A 439 -30.81 -23.19 -15.56
N LEU A 440 -30.25 -24.40 -15.48
CA LEU A 440 -30.99 -25.60 -15.09
C LEU A 440 -31.56 -25.48 -13.67
N PHE A 441 -30.75 -24.98 -12.72
CA PHE A 441 -31.22 -24.73 -11.35
C PHE A 441 -32.26 -23.61 -11.28
N GLY A 442 -32.09 -22.54 -12.06
CA GLY A 442 -33.06 -21.44 -12.14
C GLY A 442 -34.42 -21.86 -12.73
N GLN A 443 -34.44 -22.84 -13.63
CA GLN A 443 -35.70 -23.39 -14.19
C GLN A 443 -36.40 -24.38 -13.26
N MET A 444 -35.71 -24.97 -12.28
CA MET A 444 -36.32 -25.83 -11.27
C MET A 444 -36.80 -25.07 -10.03
N GLY A 445 -36.37 -23.80 -9.86
CA GLY A 445 -36.64 -22.99 -8.67
C GLY A 445 -37.75 -21.95 -8.80
N GLY A 446 -38.51 -21.93 -9.90
CA GLY A 446 -39.70 -21.08 -10.10
C GLY A 446 -40.86 -21.93 -10.56
#